data_AF-A0A556QDL5-F1
#
_entry.id   AF-A0A556QDL5-F1
#
_cell.length_a   1.000
_cell.length_b   1.000
_cell.length_c   1.000
_cell.angle_alpha   90.00
_cell.angle_beta   90.00
_cell.angle_gamma   90.00
#
_symmetry.space_group_name_H-M   'P 1'
#
loop_
_entity.id
_entity.type
_entity.pdbx_description
1 polymer ?
#
loop_
_entity_poly.entity_id
_entity_poly.type
_entity_poly.pdbx_seq_one_letter_code
_entity_poly.pdbx_strand_id
1 'polypeptide(L)'
;MSCLGVHFALTAEEVKTLKSFTDDSERLEYLQEEIEETYMDENADFCAQTDKAWDAMHRLLADGELSYYDGPEPLRFTVIGGEPIYAEGDYIMSLKTLDQVKALATALPKITKEEFRKKYDSMDEGKYGCQKSDEDFEYTWDWFTGVVTLYQKAASAGRFVLFTADQ
;
A
#
# COMPACT_ATOMS: atom_id res chain seq x y z
N MET A 1 -7.29 3.19 17.65
CA MET A 1 -7.20 3.17 16.19
C MET A 1 -5.99 2.31 15.88
N SER A 2 -6.23 1.22 15.18
CA SER A 2 -5.23 0.21 14.87
C SER A 2 -5.01 0.36 13.38
N CYS A 3 -4.35 1.42 12.93
CA CYS A 3 -4.23 1.78 11.51
C CYS A 3 -3.54 0.66 10.72
N LEU A 4 -4.30 -0.35 10.26
CA LEU A 4 -3.82 -1.55 9.60
C LEU A 4 -3.88 -1.32 8.10
N GLY A 5 -2.72 -1.36 7.46
CA GLY A 5 -2.61 -1.21 6.01
C GLY A 5 -2.79 -2.54 5.29
N VAL A 6 -3.54 -2.56 4.19
CA VAL A 6 -3.67 -3.75 3.32
C VAL A 6 -3.62 -3.36 1.85
N HIS A 7 -3.02 -4.23 1.03
CA HIS A 7 -2.97 -4.10 -0.42
C HIS A 7 -3.73 -5.25 -1.10
N PHE A 8 -4.63 -4.91 -2.02
CA PHE A 8 -5.43 -5.87 -2.78
C PHE A 8 -5.15 -5.73 -4.28
N ALA A 9 -4.86 -6.84 -4.95
CA ALA A 9 -4.67 -6.87 -6.40
C ALA A 9 -6.00 -7.15 -7.11
N LEU A 10 -6.69 -6.08 -7.50
CA LEU A 10 -8.06 -6.09 -8.03
C LEU A 10 -8.10 -6.22 -9.56
N THR A 11 -9.13 -6.90 -10.05
CA THR A 11 -9.52 -6.95 -11.46
C THR A 11 -10.12 -5.63 -11.93
N ALA A 12 -10.22 -5.47 -13.25
CA ALA A 12 -10.86 -4.28 -13.84
C ALA A 12 -12.36 -4.17 -13.50
N GLU A 13 -13.05 -5.30 -13.30
CA GLU A 13 -14.47 -5.32 -12.95
C GLU A 13 -14.69 -4.86 -11.52
N GLU A 14 -13.91 -5.36 -10.56
CA GLU A 14 -13.96 -4.92 -9.16
C GLU A 14 -13.62 -3.44 -9.04
N VAL A 15 -12.59 -2.95 -9.74
CA VAL A 15 -12.26 -1.52 -9.77
C VAL A 15 -13.41 -0.68 -10.33
N LYS A 16 -14.09 -1.17 -11.37
CA LYS A 16 -15.24 -0.48 -11.95
C LYS A 16 -16.40 -0.41 -10.95
N THR A 17 -16.68 -1.51 -10.24
CA THR A 17 -17.70 -1.55 -9.19
C THR A 17 -17.35 -0.59 -8.06
N LEU A 18 -16.12 -0.66 -7.54
CA LEU A 18 -15.62 0.20 -6.46
C LEU A 18 -15.73 1.69 -6.80
N LYS A 19 -15.43 2.07 -8.05
CA LYS A 19 -15.56 3.46 -8.54
C LYS A 19 -17.00 3.87 -8.88
N SER A 20 -17.94 2.94 -8.96
CA SER A 20 -19.33 3.24 -9.29
C SER A 20 -20.11 3.79 -8.11
N PHE A 21 -19.69 3.47 -6.88
CA PHE A 21 -20.25 4.06 -5.66
C PHE A 21 -19.91 5.55 -5.62
N THR A 22 -20.93 6.38 -5.40
CA THR A 22 -20.75 7.82 -5.18
C THR A 22 -20.61 8.17 -3.71
N ASP A 23 -21.10 7.30 -2.83
CA ASP A 23 -21.02 7.43 -1.38
C ASP A 23 -19.82 6.65 -0.82
N ASP A 24 -19.10 7.27 0.11
CA ASP A 24 -17.89 6.70 0.70
C ASP A 24 -18.23 5.55 1.67
N SER A 25 -19.36 5.62 2.38
CA SER A 25 -19.80 4.55 3.28
C SER A 25 -20.18 3.29 2.50
N GLU A 26 -20.93 3.43 1.39
CA GLU A 26 -21.24 2.27 0.51
C GLU A 26 -19.96 1.65 -0.09
N ARG A 27 -18.99 2.50 -0.45
CA ARG A 27 -17.70 2.01 -0.96
C ARG A 27 -16.89 1.26 0.11
N LEU A 28 -16.91 1.76 1.35
CA LEU A 28 -16.26 1.12 2.48
C LEU A 28 -16.92 -0.21 2.85
N GLU A 29 -18.26 -0.26 2.85
CA GLU A 29 -19.00 -1.51 3.05
C GLU A 29 -18.64 -2.55 1.98
N TYR A 30 -18.61 -2.16 0.70
CA TYR A 30 -18.17 -3.07 -0.37
C TYR A 30 -16.71 -3.53 -0.21
N LEU A 31 -15.81 -2.66 0.23
CA LEU A 31 -14.44 -3.06 0.53
C LEU A 31 -14.42 -4.13 1.64
N GLN A 32 -15.10 -3.89 2.76
CA GLN A 32 -15.04 -4.74 3.95
C GLN A 32 -15.77 -6.08 3.77
N GLU A 33 -16.97 -6.06 3.22
CA GLU A 33 -17.83 -7.24 3.13
C GLU A 33 -17.53 -8.10 1.89
N GLU A 34 -17.00 -7.51 0.81
CA GLU A 34 -16.77 -8.26 -0.44
C GLU A 34 -15.28 -8.43 -0.75
N ILE A 35 -14.51 -7.34 -0.78
CA ILE A 35 -13.09 -7.41 -1.15
C ILE A 35 -12.27 -8.06 -0.03
N GLU A 36 -12.39 -7.60 1.22
CA GLU A 36 -11.59 -8.14 2.32
C GLU A 36 -11.90 -9.63 2.54
N GLU A 37 -13.17 -10.03 2.64
CA GLU A 37 -13.54 -11.44 2.78
C GLU A 37 -12.97 -12.29 1.64
N THR A 38 -13.19 -11.89 0.38
CA THR A 38 -12.72 -12.67 -0.78
C THR A 38 -11.20 -12.81 -0.82
N TYR A 39 -10.45 -11.72 -0.56
CA TYR A 39 -9.00 -11.71 -0.74
C TYR A 39 -8.24 -12.17 0.51
N MET A 40 -8.82 -12.07 1.70
CA MET A 40 -8.18 -12.54 2.92
C MET A 40 -8.45 -14.02 3.17
N ASP A 41 -9.62 -14.54 2.76
CA ASP A 41 -9.97 -15.95 2.97
C ASP A 41 -9.73 -16.84 1.74
N GLU A 42 -10.15 -16.40 0.54
CA GLU A 42 -10.15 -17.26 -0.66
C GLU A 42 -8.99 -16.98 -1.62
N ASN A 43 -8.57 -15.72 -1.74
CA ASN A 43 -7.58 -15.24 -2.72
C ASN A 43 -6.37 -14.56 -2.08
N ALA A 44 -5.87 -15.13 -0.97
CA ALA A 44 -4.74 -14.59 -0.19
C ALA A 44 -3.48 -14.30 -1.03
N ASP A 45 -3.28 -15.01 -2.15
CA ASP A 45 -2.18 -14.76 -3.08
C ASP A 45 -2.18 -13.37 -3.74
N PHE A 46 -3.35 -12.74 -3.82
CA PHE A 46 -3.58 -11.39 -4.35
C PHE A 46 -3.87 -10.37 -3.25
N CYS A 47 -3.48 -10.69 -2.02
CA CYS A 47 -3.52 -9.80 -0.87
C CYS A 47 -2.11 -9.68 -0.25
N ALA A 48 -1.76 -8.50 0.22
CA ALA A 48 -0.62 -8.32 1.13
C ALA A 48 -1.01 -7.38 2.25
N GLN A 49 -1.01 -7.90 3.47
CA GLN A 49 -1.12 -7.06 4.65
C GLN A 49 0.20 -6.30 4.85
N THR A 50 0.09 -5.12 5.42
CA THR A 50 1.22 -4.31 5.90
C THR A 50 1.06 -3.90 7.35
N ASP A 51 -0.08 -4.22 7.99
CA ASP A 51 -0.35 -3.94 9.41
C ASP A 51 0.05 -2.49 9.73
N LYS A 52 0.77 -2.18 10.80
CA LYS A 52 1.21 -0.81 11.12
C LYS A 52 2.44 -0.34 10.34
N ALA A 53 3.04 -1.22 9.53
CA ALA A 53 4.27 -0.90 8.81
C ALA A 53 4.05 0.00 7.57
N TRP A 54 2.80 0.22 7.14
CA TRP A 54 2.53 1.01 5.92
C TRP A 54 3.03 2.45 6.01
N ASP A 55 2.96 3.10 7.17
CA ASP A 55 3.42 4.49 7.34
C ASP A 55 4.94 4.56 7.15
N ALA A 56 5.68 3.73 7.90
CA ALA A 56 7.13 3.60 7.74
C ALA A 56 7.49 3.28 6.29
N MET A 57 6.83 2.28 5.69
CA MET A 57 7.06 1.88 4.32
C MET A 57 6.80 3.03 3.33
N HIS A 58 5.72 3.79 3.52
CA HIS A 58 5.41 4.94 2.69
C HIS A 58 6.50 6.00 2.80
N ARG A 59 6.94 6.37 4.00
CA ARG A 59 7.99 7.39 4.21
C ARG A 59 9.36 6.98 3.67
N LEU A 60 9.66 5.69 3.58
CA LEU A 60 10.92 5.19 3.03
C LEU A 60 10.94 5.19 1.50
N LEU A 61 9.76 5.02 0.91
CA LEU A 61 9.57 4.90 -0.53
C LEU A 61 9.17 6.24 -1.18
N ALA A 62 8.39 7.04 -0.47
CA ALA A 62 8.15 8.46 -0.70
C ALA A 62 9.24 9.30 0.01
N ASP A 63 9.31 10.59 -0.24
CA ASP A 63 10.42 11.45 0.20
C ASP A 63 10.35 11.84 1.70
N GLY A 64 10.14 10.86 2.59
CA GLY A 64 10.06 11.02 4.04
C GLY A 64 8.72 11.53 4.59
N GLU A 65 7.83 12.00 3.71
CA GLU A 65 6.54 12.60 4.08
C GLU A 65 5.35 11.68 3.82
N LEU A 66 4.32 11.81 4.65
CA LEU A 66 3.03 11.16 4.45
C LEU A 66 2.20 11.92 3.40
N SER A 67 2.66 11.88 2.16
CA SER A 67 2.06 12.61 1.04
C SER A 67 1.56 11.70 -0.07
N TYR A 68 0.43 12.06 -0.68
CA TYR A 68 -0.12 11.40 -1.86
C TYR A 68 0.65 11.73 -3.14
N TYR A 69 1.35 12.87 -3.16
CA TYR A 69 1.87 13.47 -4.39
C TYR A 69 3.39 13.62 -4.39
N ASP A 70 4.05 13.58 -3.24
CA ASP A 70 5.50 13.82 -3.16
C ASP A 70 6.32 12.54 -3.31
N GLY A 71 7.59 12.73 -3.69
CA GLY A 71 8.58 11.68 -3.82
C GLY A 71 8.76 11.08 -5.21
N PRO A 72 9.71 10.16 -5.34
CA PRO A 72 10.16 9.69 -6.65
C PRO A 72 9.17 8.68 -7.26
N GLU A 73 8.87 8.86 -8.53
CA GLU A 73 8.20 7.81 -9.31
C GLU A 73 9.17 6.67 -9.64
N PRO A 74 8.71 5.40 -9.63
CA PRO A 74 7.35 4.98 -9.29
C PRO A 74 7.11 4.74 -7.78
N LEU A 75 8.15 4.79 -6.94
CA LEU A 75 8.11 4.31 -5.54
C LEU A 75 7.09 5.04 -4.65
N ARG A 76 6.80 6.32 -4.91
CA ARG A 76 5.74 7.04 -4.19
C ARG A 76 4.36 6.36 -4.26
N PHE A 77 4.11 5.57 -5.30
CA PHE A 77 2.85 4.87 -5.53
C PHE A 77 2.74 3.56 -4.76
N THR A 78 3.73 3.13 -3.98
CA THR A 78 3.67 1.80 -3.33
C THR A 78 2.55 1.72 -2.30
N VAL A 79 2.37 2.76 -1.49
CA VAL A 79 1.42 2.77 -0.36
C VAL A 79 0.31 3.78 -0.60
N ILE A 80 0.48 5.07 -0.28
CA ILE A 80 -0.62 6.04 -0.31
C ILE A 80 -0.72 6.75 -1.67
N GLY A 81 0.40 6.92 -2.38
CA GLY A 81 0.38 7.57 -3.69
C GLY A 81 -0.46 6.79 -4.70
N GLY A 82 -1.08 7.51 -5.64
CA GLY A 82 -1.97 6.95 -6.63
C GLY A 82 -3.21 7.83 -6.82
N GLU A 83 -4.29 7.24 -7.30
CA GLU A 83 -5.59 7.88 -7.36
C GLU A 83 -6.32 7.68 -6.03
N PRO A 84 -6.55 8.74 -5.22
CA PRO A 84 -7.41 8.63 -4.06
C PRO A 84 -8.85 8.41 -4.53
N ILE A 85 -9.51 7.38 -4.00
CA ILE A 85 -10.90 7.02 -4.34
C ILE A 85 -11.81 7.02 -3.11
N TYR A 86 -11.35 7.62 -2.02
CA TYR A 86 -12.09 7.85 -0.79
C TYR A 86 -11.79 9.28 -0.34
N ALA A 87 -12.84 10.03 0.00
CA ALA A 87 -12.79 11.47 0.25
C ALA A 87 -12.89 11.82 1.73
N GLU A 88 -13.54 10.98 2.54
CA GLU A 88 -13.58 11.14 3.98
C GLU A 88 -12.20 10.90 4.63
N GLY A 89 -11.98 11.51 5.80
CA GLY A 89 -10.66 11.59 6.43
C GLY A 89 -10.36 10.50 7.45
N ASP A 90 -11.28 9.56 7.65
CA ASP A 90 -11.21 8.44 8.60
C ASP A 90 -10.69 7.15 7.96
N TYR A 91 -10.50 7.13 6.64
CA TYR A 91 -9.98 5.99 5.91
C TYR A 91 -9.13 6.42 4.72
N ILE A 92 -8.17 5.57 4.32
CA ILE A 92 -7.41 5.75 3.08
C ILE A 92 -7.88 4.70 2.09
N MET A 93 -8.21 5.11 0.86
CA MET A 93 -8.26 4.22 -0.29
C MET A 93 -7.52 4.83 -1.47
N SER A 94 -6.45 4.18 -1.90
CA SER A 94 -5.59 4.67 -2.98
C SER A 94 -5.37 3.59 -4.04
N LEU A 95 -5.82 3.88 -5.26
CA LEU A 95 -5.77 2.97 -6.40
C LEU A 95 -4.56 3.23 -7.29
N LYS A 96 -3.89 2.15 -7.69
CA LYS A 96 -2.75 2.15 -8.62
C LYS A 96 -3.22 1.58 -9.94
N THR A 97 -2.99 2.35 -11.01
CA THR A 97 -3.25 1.95 -12.39
C THR A 97 -2.35 0.79 -12.83
N LEU A 98 -2.73 0.10 -13.89
CA LEU A 98 -1.93 -1.01 -14.45
C LEU A 98 -0.49 -0.60 -14.79
N ASP A 99 -0.29 0.62 -15.29
CA ASP A 99 1.05 1.11 -15.66
C ASP A 99 1.89 1.40 -14.42
N GLN A 100 1.28 1.97 -13.36
CA GLN A 100 1.95 2.15 -12.07
C GLN A 100 2.31 0.80 -11.44
N VAL A 101 1.39 -0.18 -11.47
CA VAL A 101 1.65 -1.54 -10.96
C VAL A 101 2.81 -2.19 -11.70
N LYS A 102 2.87 -2.10 -13.04
CA LYS A 102 4.00 -2.63 -13.83
C LYS A 102 5.32 -1.94 -13.50
N ALA A 103 5.30 -0.61 -13.34
CA ALA A 103 6.49 0.16 -12.97
C ALA A 103 7.01 -0.24 -11.58
N LEU A 104 6.10 -0.38 -10.61
CA LEU A 104 6.41 -0.83 -9.25
C LEU A 104 6.92 -2.27 -9.22
N ALA A 105 6.28 -3.20 -9.95
CA ALA A 105 6.73 -4.59 -10.06
C ALA A 105 8.17 -4.72 -10.60
N THR A 106 8.62 -3.73 -11.38
CA THR A 106 10.00 -3.67 -11.88
C THR A 106 10.95 -2.96 -10.92
N ALA A 107 10.47 -1.96 -10.18
CA ALA A 107 11.31 -1.11 -9.32
C ALA A 107 11.52 -1.70 -7.91
N LEU A 108 10.45 -2.20 -7.27
CA LEU A 108 10.50 -2.67 -5.88
C LEU A 108 11.49 -3.82 -5.64
N PRO A 109 11.61 -4.85 -6.51
CA PRO A 109 12.55 -5.94 -6.29
C PRO A 109 14.03 -5.53 -6.36
N LYS A 110 14.33 -4.33 -6.87
CA LYS A 110 15.70 -3.80 -6.95
C LYS A 110 16.17 -3.17 -5.65
N ILE A 111 15.24 -2.88 -4.73
CA ILE A 111 15.56 -2.27 -3.44
C ILE A 111 16.15 -3.36 -2.55
N THR A 112 17.40 -3.19 -2.18
CA THR A 112 18.07 -4.11 -1.26
C THR A 112 17.70 -3.81 0.20
N LYS A 113 17.80 -4.81 1.07
CA LYS A 113 17.60 -4.64 2.52
C LYS A 113 18.56 -3.58 3.10
N GLU A 114 19.79 -3.53 2.60
CA GLU A 114 20.80 -2.55 3.04
C GLU A 114 20.43 -1.11 2.66
N GLU A 115 19.95 -0.90 1.43
CA GLU A 115 19.47 0.43 1.00
C GLU A 115 18.22 0.85 1.77
N PHE A 116 17.29 -0.09 2.00
CA PHE A 116 16.09 0.15 2.79
C PHE A 116 16.45 0.51 4.23
N ARG A 117 17.42 -0.21 4.83
CA ARG A 117 17.96 0.08 6.17
C ARG A 117 18.58 1.46 6.25
N LYS A 118 19.41 1.83 5.27
CA LYS A 118 20.04 3.15 5.25
C LYS A 118 19.01 4.28 5.21
N LYS A 119 17.93 4.11 4.42
CA LYS A 119 16.82 5.07 4.39
C LYS A 119 16.10 5.13 5.73
N TYR A 120 15.84 3.98 6.34
CA TYR A 120 15.23 3.89 7.67
C TYR A 120 16.06 4.62 8.71
N ASP A 121 17.37 4.36 8.77
CA ASP A 121 18.27 5.04 9.70
C ASP A 121 18.33 6.56 9.45
N SER A 122 18.14 7.03 8.21
CA SER A 122 18.09 8.46 7.88
C SER A 122 16.74 9.15 8.14
N MET A 123 15.68 8.39 8.41
CA MET A 123 14.35 8.94 8.65
C MET A 123 14.32 9.76 9.95
N ASP A 124 13.66 10.92 9.90
CA ASP A 124 13.46 11.81 11.04
C ASP A 124 12.48 11.17 12.04
N GLU A 125 12.96 10.87 13.25
CA GLU A 125 12.18 10.25 14.33
C GLU A 125 10.97 11.10 14.76
N GLY A 126 11.13 12.43 14.76
CA GLY A 126 10.06 13.35 15.15
C GLY A 126 8.90 13.34 14.15
N LYS A 127 9.20 13.13 12.86
CA LYS A 127 8.18 12.98 11.82
C LYS A 127 7.56 11.59 11.77
N TYR A 128 8.35 10.55 12.06
CA TYR A 128 7.86 9.18 12.06
C TYR A 128 6.90 8.91 13.23
N GLY A 129 7.11 9.54 14.38
CA GLY A 129 6.20 9.43 15.53
C GLY A 129 6.28 8.11 16.29
N CYS A 130 7.09 7.15 15.81
CA CYS A 130 7.41 5.90 16.49
C CYS A 130 8.91 5.83 16.84
N GLN A 131 9.24 5.05 17.88
CA GLN A 131 10.63 4.82 18.27
C GLN A 131 11.29 3.87 17.25
N LYS A 132 12.36 4.33 16.62
CA LYS A 132 13.13 3.50 15.71
C LYS A 132 13.87 2.41 16.46
N SER A 133 13.85 1.20 15.93
CA SER A 133 14.56 0.05 16.50
C SER A 133 14.90 -0.95 15.41
N ASP A 134 15.82 -1.87 15.70
CA ASP A 134 16.10 -2.99 14.81
C ASP A 134 14.87 -3.87 14.60
N GLU A 135 14.05 -4.06 15.64
CA GLU A 135 12.82 -4.84 15.57
C GLU A 135 11.78 -4.19 14.65
N ASP A 136 11.58 -2.87 14.77
CA ASP A 136 10.67 -2.10 13.91
C ASP A 136 11.12 -2.09 12.44
N PHE A 137 12.44 -2.00 12.20
CA PHE A 137 13.00 -2.12 10.87
C PHE A 137 12.75 -3.50 10.26
N GLU A 138 13.07 -4.58 11.00
CA GLU A 138 12.89 -5.96 10.53
C GLU A 138 11.41 -6.24 10.26
N TYR A 139 10.53 -5.78 11.14
CA TYR A 139 9.08 -5.85 10.96
C TYR A 139 8.62 -5.14 9.66
N THR A 140 9.09 -3.90 9.44
CA THR A 140 8.74 -3.14 8.23
C THR A 140 9.29 -3.81 6.96
N TRP A 141 10.51 -4.34 7.02
CA TRP A 141 11.13 -5.03 5.90
C TRP A 141 10.38 -6.33 5.55
N ASP A 142 9.99 -7.13 6.53
CA ASP A 142 9.29 -8.38 6.32
C ASP A 142 7.95 -8.14 5.60
N TRP A 143 7.16 -7.15 6.05
CA TRP A 143 5.94 -6.74 5.35
C TRP A 143 6.20 -6.19 3.95
N PHE A 144 7.28 -5.42 3.77
CA PHE A 144 7.67 -4.90 2.46
C PHE A 144 7.90 -6.03 1.45
N THR A 145 8.52 -7.15 1.84
CA THR A 145 8.72 -8.29 0.92
C THR A 145 7.40 -8.91 0.43
N GLY A 146 6.36 -8.92 1.27
CA GLY A 146 5.01 -9.32 0.89
C GLY A 146 4.42 -8.39 -0.17
N VAL A 147 4.57 -7.08 0.02
CA VAL A 147 4.14 -6.06 -0.95
C VAL A 147 4.87 -6.21 -2.29
N VAL A 148 6.19 -6.46 -2.28
CA VAL A 148 6.96 -6.70 -3.52
C VAL A 148 6.38 -7.90 -4.28
N THR A 149 6.10 -8.99 -3.57
CA THR A 149 5.52 -10.21 -4.15
C THR A 149 4.14 -9.94 -4.75
N LEU A 150 3.30 -9.18 -4.05
CA LEU A 150 1.98 -8.79 -4.53
C LEU A 150 2.07 -8.00 -5.83
N TYR A 151 2.90 -6.95 -5.89
CA TYR A 151 3.03 -6.13 -7.10
C TYR A 151 3.52 -6.94 -8.30
N GLN A 152 4.44 -7.90 -8.09
CA GLN A 152 4.89 -8.81 -9.16
C GLN A 152 3.77 -9.71 -9.68
N LYS A 153 2.97 -10.30 -8.78
CA LYS A 153 1.80 -11.11 -9.15
C LYS A 153 0.73 -10.27 -9.85
N ALA A 154 0.40 -9.10 -9.32
CA ALA A 154 -0.58 -8.17 -9.87
C ALA A 154 -0.18 -7.74 -11.29
N ALA A 155 1.08 -7.35 -11.51
CA ALA A 155 1.58 -6.99 -12.84
C ALA A 155 1.49 -8.15 -13.83
N SER A 156 1.85 -9.37 -13.40
CA SER A 156 1.78 -10.58 -14.24
C SER A 156 0.35 -10.96 -14.61
N ALA A 157 -0.60 -10.73 -13.70
CA ALA A 157 -2.02 -11.00 -13.88
C ALA A 157 -2.80 -9.83 -14.53
N GLY A 158 -2.14 -8.70 -14.83
CA GLY A 158 -2.80 -7.52 -15.40
C GLY A 158 -3.83 -6.87 -14.46
N ARG A 159 -3.57 -6.89 -13.15
CA ARG A 159 -4.45 -6.37 -12.10
C ARG A 159 -4.02 -4.99 -11.61
N PHE A 160 -4.98 -4.22 -11.13
CA PHE A 160 -4.77 -2.99 -10.38
C PHE A 160 -4.33 -3.33 -8.95
N VAL A 161 -3.82 -2.36 -8.21
CA VAL A 161 -3.57 -2.54 -6.77
C VAL A 161 -4.30 -1.43 -6.01
N LEU A 162 -5.13 -1.81 -5.04
CA LEU A 162 -5.76 -0.91 -4.08
C LEU A 162 -4.98 -0.99 -2.76
N PHE A 163 -4.62 0.14 -2.18
CA PHE A 163 -4.14 0.22 -0.80
C PHE A 163 -5.24 0.80 0.08
N THR A 164 -5.40 0.23 1.26
CA THR A 164 -6.38 0.63 2.27
C THR A 164 -5.75 0.76 3.66
N ALA A 165 -6.24 1.68 4.48
CA ALA A 165 -5.89 1.78 5.90
C ALA A 165 -6.94 2.57 6.67
N ASP A 166 -7.27 2.15 7.90
CA ASP A 166 -8.05 2.95 8.86
C ASP A 166 -7.20 4.08 9.47
N GLN A 167 -7.79 5.25 9.70
CA GLN A 167 -7.13 6.41 10.34
C GLN A 167 -7.70 6.72 11.73
#